data_AF-A0A5C7UXS5-F1
#
_entry.id   AF-A0A5C7UXS5-F1
#
_cell.length_a   1.000
_cell.length_b   1.000
_cell.length_c   1.000
_cell.angle_alpha   90.00
_cell.angle_beta   90.00
_cell.angle_gamma   90.00
#
_symmetry.space_group_name_H-M   'P 1'
#
loop_
_entity.id
_entity.type
_entity.pdbx_description
1 polymer ?
#
loop_
_entity_poly.entity_id
_entity_poly.type
_entity_poly.pdbx_seq_one_letter_code
_entity_poly.pdbx_strand_id
1 'polypeptide(L)'
;MKLELPLFADQQVLVLGLGDSGLAMARWCAGLGARVTVWDSREQPPQLAALREALGEAVRFVSGTLAVEDLQGLDRVFKSPGLSPLDARLAAVYASGLPVQGELDLFAQALAALKAQHGYAPAVLAITGTNGKTTTTCMTALLAERAGRRVAVAGNIGPTLLDTLADALAREPEPVSEPDEANEPAEPAEVAPVVEASAEVGAETAQDPAPEAGEVSSEVSSEAPAEAAPAVELPPEEAPLPIAPPPPRGPVFETLPEVWVLELSSFQLEGVVGFDPTAGAVLNLTQDHLDWHGDMAAYGRAKARIFGTDMSSPTVLVVNRDDAAVEALVPAPVFVKGTRGKPGRTVTRRVVRFGLNAPTAPGDFGLVDEGGLAWLVRARELDPTIKKRRGDEDEPLSIQRLMPADALRVRGRHNAANALAALALATAAGCELAPMLHALRDYRGEPHRVEPVGVIDGVEFFDDSKGTNVGATVAAITGLGADRAPARLVLILGGDGKGQDFAPLSEPLQRHARAVALIGRDAAQIDAAIGADLAELGTPVDYLPTLEAATAWALGQARPGDSVLLSPACASLDMFRNYAHRAEVFVAEVQRLADERGATL
;
A
#
# COMPACT_ATOMS: atom_id res chain seq x y z
N MET A 1 -1.19 16.79 -19.62
CA MET A 1 -2.09 15.88 -20.34
C MET A 1 -3.50 16.08 -19.81
N LYS A 2 -4.45 16.50 -20.65
CA LYS A 2 -5.88 16.57 -20.26
C LYS A 2 -6.62 15.30 -20.68
N LEU A 3 -7.34 14.68 -19.74
CA LEU A 3 -8.46 13.78 -20.05
C LEU A 3 -9.36 14.48 -21.07
N GLU A 4 -9.80 13.80 -22.13
CA GLU A 4 -10.71 14.42 -23.09
C GLU A 4 -12.04 14.71 -22.41
N LEU A 5 -12.21 15.99 -22.08
CA LEU A 5 -13.40 16.52 -21.45
C LEU A 5 -14.54 16.45 -22.47
N PRO A 6 -15.71 15.89 -22.09
CA PRO A 6 -16.24 15.95 -20.74
C PRO A 6 -16.92 14.65 -20.27
N LEU A 7 -16.23 13.86 -19.44
CA LEU A 7 -16.79 12.63 -18.86
C LEU A 7 -18.13 12.85 -18.11
N PHE A 8 -18.31 14.08 -17.57
CA PHE A 8 -19.50 14.51 -16.83
C PHE A 8 -20.12 15.83 -17.35
N ALA A 9 -20.01 16.17 -18.65
CA ALA A 9 -20.62 17.41 -19.17
C ALA A 9 -22.10 17.50 -18.81
N ASP A 10 -22.49 18.69 -18.33
CA ASP A 10 -23.86 19.07 -18.00
C ASP A 10 -24.57 18.15 -16.99
N GLN A 11 -23.88 17.14 -16.43
CA GLN A 11 -24.40 16.26 -15.39
C GLN A 11 -24.52 17.02 -14.08
N GLN A 12 -25.64 16.80 -13.40
CA GLN A 12 -25.93 17.31 -12.07
C GLN A 12 -25.37 16.33 -11.03
N VAL A 13 -24.34 16.76 -10.31
CA VAL A 13 -23.59 15.95 -9.35
C VAL A 13 -23.86 16.43 -7.93
N LEU A 14 -24.31 15.54 -7.05
CA LEU A 14 -24.39 15.79 -5.61
C LEU A 14 -23.22 15.11 -4.89
N VAL A 15 -22.41 15.89 -4.17
CA VAL A 15 -21.37 15.39 -3.26
C VAL A 15 -21.87 15.49 -1.82
N LEU A 16 -21.95 14.36 -1.13
CA LEU A 16 -22.42 14.22 0.25
C LEU A 16 -21.22 14.20 1.22
N GLY A 17 -21.18 15.20 2.10
CA GLY A 17 -20.10 15.44 3.04
C GLY A 17 -18.94 16.15 2.35
N LEU A 18 -18.50 17.27 2.92
CA LEU A 18 -17.30 17.97 2.46
C LEU A 18 -16.05 17.28 3.07
N GLY A 19 -15.28 17.97 3.92
CA GLY A 19 -13.97 17.47 4.31
C GLY A 19 -13.05 17.26 3.11
N ASP A 20 -11.98 16.48 3.28
CA ASP A 20 -10.91 16.39 2.29
C ASP A 20 -11.34 15.60 1.04
N SER A 21 -11.83 14.36 1.19
CA SER A 21 -12.37 13.58 0.06
C SER A 21 -13.55 14.27 -0.63
N GLY A 22 -14.41 14.98 0.10
CA GLY A 22 -15.54 15.72 -0.49
C GLY A 22 -15.08 16.92 -1.32
N LEU A 23 -14.06 17.65 -0.86
CA LEU A 23 -13.44 18.73 -1.63
C LEU A 23 -12.78 18.18 -2.90
N ALA A 24 -12.02 17.09 -2.78
CA ALA A 24 -11.37 16.43 -3.91
C ALA A 24 -12.39 15.97 -4.97
N MET A 25 -13.47 15.28 -4.56
CA MET A 25 -14.56 14.89 -5.47
C MET A 25 -15.25 16.09 -6.11
N ALA A 26 -15.52 17.16 -5.36
CA ALA A 26 -16.15 18.36 -5.90
C ALA A 26 -15.27 19.05 -6.95
N ARG A 27 -13.96 19.22 -6.68
CA ARG A 27 -12.99 19.77 -7.64
C ARG A 27 -12.85 18.89 -8.88
N TRP A 28 -12.75 17.57 -8.69
CA TRP A 28 -12.65 16.61 -9.78
C TRP A 28 -13.87 16.65 -10.72
N CYS A 29 -15.09 16.57 -10.16
CA CYS A 29 -16.31 16.61 -10.95
C CYS A 29 -16.50 17.96 -11.67
N ALA A 30 -16.22 19.09 -11.01
CA ALA A 30 -16.28 20.40 -11.64
C ALA A 30 -15.23 20.54 -12.77
N GLY A 31 -14.02 20.05 -12.56
CA GLY A 31 -12.97 19.99 -13.59
C GLY A 31 -13.34 19.11 -14.79
N LEU A 32 -14.20 18.10 -14.58
CA LEU A 32 -14.77 17.25 -15.64
C LEU A 32 -16.03 17.83 -16.32
N GLY A 33 -16.42 19.08 -16.00
CA GLY A 33 -17.55 19.79 -16.62
C GLY A 33 -18.91 19.56 -15.97
N ALA A 34 -18.96 18.96 -14.78
CA ALA A 34 -20.21 18.74 -14.05
C ALA A 34 -20.70 19.99 -13.32
N ARG A 35 -22.01 20.08 -13.09
CA ARG A 35 -22.64 21.07 -12.22
C ARG A 35 -22.72 20.47 -10.81
N VAL A 36 -21.88 20.98 -9.90
CA VAL A 36 -21.67 20.38 -8.58
C VAL A 36 -22.51 21.08 -7.50
N THR A 37 -23.29 20.28 -6.78
CA THR A 37 -23.85 20.63 -5.47
C THR A 37 -23.12 19.85 -4.39
N VAL A 38 -22.65 20.52 -3.34
CA VAL A 38 -22.09 19.90 -2.14
C VAL A 38 -23.08 20.04 -1.00
N TRP A 39 -23.40 18.94 -0.33
CA TRP A 39 -24.17 18.92 0.90
C TRP A 39 -23.29 18.55 2.09
N ASP A 40 -23.45 19.22 3.22
CA ASP A 40 -22.93 18.73 4.51
C ASP A 40 -23.98 18.93 5.60
N SER A 41 -24.03 18.01 6.57
CA SER A 41 -24.91 18.13 7.73
C SER A 41 -24.62 19.33 8.64
N ARG A 42 -23.43 19.93 8.52
CA ARG A 42 -22.98 21.12 9.25
C ARG A 42 -23.13 22.36 8.37
N GLU A 43 -23.50 23.49 8.96
CA GLU A 43 -23.51 24.79 8.26
C GLU A 43 -22.10 25.31 7.96
N GLN A 44 -21.12 24.95 8.80
CA GLN A 44 -19.70 25.29 8.65
C GLN A 44 -18.83 24.03 8.77
N PRO A 45 -18.80 23.16 7.74
CA PRO A 45 -17.91 22.01 7.72
C PRO A 45 -16.45 22.43 7.45
N PRO A 46 -15.47 21.60 7.83
CA PRO A 46 -14.10 21.72 7.35
C PRO A 46 -14.06 21.80 5.81
N GLN A 47 -13.06 22.52 5.29
CA GLN A 47 -12.87 22.82 3.87
C GLN A 47 -13.92 23.70 3.18
N LEU A 48 -14.93 24.27 3.87
CA LEU A 48 -15.90 25.17 3.23
C LEU A 48 -15.26 26.43 2.62
N ALA A 49 -14.21 26.97 3.25
CA ALA A 49 -13.44 28.08 2.70
C ALA A 49 -12.69 27.69 1.42
N ALA A 50 -11.96 26.56 1.45
CA ALA A 50 -11.22 26.04 0.31
C ALA A 50 -12.15 25.65 -0.87
N LEU A 51 -13.36 25.15 -0.60
CA LEU A 51 -14.37 24.88 -1.62
C LEU A 51 -14.79 26.17 -2.35
N ARG A 52 -15.05 27.25 -1.61
CA ARG A 52 -15.42 28.56 -2.18
C ARG A 52 -14.26 29.22 -2.91
N GLU A 53 -13.04 29.05 -2.43
CA GLU A 53 -11.82 29.53 -3.10
C GLU A 53 -11.58 28.79 -4.43
N ALA A 54 -11.72 27.46 -4.43
CA ALA A 54 -11.44 26.64 -5.61
C ALA A 54 -12.52 26.72 -6.70
N LEU A 55 -13.81 26.82 -6.33
CA LEU A 55 -14.94 26.70 -7.27
C LEU A 55 -15.85 27.95 -7.33
N GLY A 56 -15.68 28.92 -6.44
CA GLY A 56 -16.45 30.18 -6.44
C GLY A 56 -17.96 29.97 -6.43
N GLU A 57 -18.67 30.70 -7.30
CA GLU A 57 -20.13 30.59 -7.48
C GLU A 57 -20.55 29.40 -8.35
N ALA A 58 -19.62 28.65 -8.95
CA ALA A 58 -19.93 27.50 -9.80
C ALA A 58 -20.36 26.25 -9.00
N VAL A 59 -20.16 26.25 -7.67
CA VAL A 59 -20.60 25.19 -6.76
C VAL A 59 -21.72 25.68 -5.85
N ARG A 60 -22.80 24.90 -5.75
CA ARG A 60 -23.86 25.15 -4.76
C ARG A 60 -23.53 24.42 -3.46
N PHE A 61 -23.45 25.13 -2.34
CA PHE A 61 -23.36 24.51 -1.01
C PHE A 61 -24.74 24.47 -0.34
N VAL A 62 -25.10 23.35 0.27
CA VAL A 62 -26.38 23.13 0.99
C VAL A 62 -26.08 22.48 2.35
N SER A 63 -26.82 22.89 3.38
CA SER A 63 -26.76 22.27 4.71
C SER A 63 -28.16 22.04 5.28
N GLY A 64 -28.27 21.12 6.24
CA GLY A 64 -29.56 20.72 6.85
C GLY A 64 -30.09 19.40 6.28
N THR A 65 -31.41 19.22 6.28
CA THR A 65 -32.06 17.98 5.81
C THR A 65 -32.18 17.95 4.29
N LEU A 66 -31.86 16.82 3.66
CA LEU A 66 -32.19 16.55 2.26
C LEU A 66 -33.60 15.97 2.15
N ALA A 67 -34.47 16.60 1.35
CA ALA A 67 -35.75 16.05 0.95
C ALA A 67 -35.61 15.28 -0.38
N VAL A 68 -36.63 14.50 -0.77
CA VAL A 68 -36.60 13.76 -2.06
C VAL A 68 -36.70 14.73 -3.24
N GLU A 69 -37.33 15.88 -3.02
CA GLU A 69 -37.47 16.99 -3.95
C GLU A 69 -36.12 17.63 -4.30
N ASP A 70 -35.17 17.71 -3.35
CA ASP A 70 -33.82 18.23 -3.57
C ASP A 70 -32.95 17.31 -4.45
N LEU A 71 -33.39 16.07 -4.67
CA LEU A 71 -32.69 15.05 -5.45
C LEU A 71 -33.20 14.94 -6.89
N GLN A 72 -34.24 15.70 -7.26
CA GLN A 72 -34.81 15.65 -8.60
C GLN A 72 -33.86 16.24 -9.65
N GLY A 73 -33.62 15.47 -10.72
CA GLY A 73 -32.74 15.89 -11.81
C GLY A 73 -31.24 15.72 -11.52
N LEU A 74 -30.85 15.00 -10.47
CA LEU A 74 -29.47 14.56 -10.26
C LEU A 74 -29.12 13.36 -11.14
N ASP A 75 -27.94 13.37 -11.74
CA ASP A 75 -27.39 12.24 -12.53
C ASP A 75 -26.48 11.34 -11.69
N ARG A 76 -25.78 11.91 -10.71
CA ARG A 76 -24.77 11.22 -9.88
C ARG A 76 -24.83 11.67 -8.42
N VAL A 77 -24.56 10.72 -7.52
CA VAL A 77 -24.34 10.99 -6.10
C VAL A 77 -23.02 10.39 -5.67
N PHE A 78 -22.13 11.21 -5.12
CA PHE A 78 -20.88 10.78 -4.50
C PHE A 78 -20.90 11.01 -3.00
N LYS A 79 -20.39 10.06 -2.21
CA LYS A 79 -20.42 10.12 -0.74
C LYS A 79 -19.00 10.08 -0.16
N SER A 80 -18.69 11.05 0.70
CA SER A 80 -17.49 11.05 1.53
C SER A 80 -17.51 9.84 2.49
N PRO A 81 -16.38 9.10 2.65
CA PRO A 81 -16.36 7.86 3.44
C PRO A 81 -16.73 8.05 4.91
N GLY A 82 -16.53 9.25 5.47
CA GLY A 82 -16.89 9.57 6.86
C GLY A 82 -18.40 9.61 7.15
N LEU A 83 -19.27 9.63 6.14
CA LEU A 83 -20.71 9.57 6.34
C LEU A 83 -21.19 8.12 6.49
N SER A 84 -21.79 7.80 7.63
CA SER A 84 -22.38 6.48 7.87
C SER A 84 -23.54 6.21 6.90
N PRO A 85 -23.63 5.01 6.30
CA PRO A 85 -24.82 4.61 5.53
C PRO A 85 -26.07 4.48 6.41
N LEU A 86 -25.90 4.41 7.74
CA LEU A 86 -26.98 4.38 8.73
C LEU A 86 -27.45 5.77 9.17
N ASP A 87 -26.87 6.85 8.63
CA ASP A 87 -27.29 8.22 8.92
C ASP A 87 -28.71 8.47 8.36
N ALA A 88 -29.67 8.68 9.25
CA ALA A 88 -31.07 8.92 8.90
C ALA A 88 -31.25 10.14 7.95
N ARG A 89 -30.32 11.10 7.94
CA ARG A 89 -30.33 12.25 7.02
C ARG A 89 -30.08 11.86 5.56
N LEU A 90 -29.47 10.70 5.32
CA LEU A 90 -29.22 10.14 3.99
C LEU A 90 -30.33 9.20 3.51
N ALA A 91 -31.36 8.93 4.31
CA ALA A 91 -32.44 8.00 3.95
C ALA A 91 -33.16 8.41 2.64
N ALA A 92 -33.36 9.71 2.40
CA ALA A 92 -33.92 10.23 1.15
C ALA A 92 -33.04 9.93 -0.06
N VAL A 93 -31.71 10.01 0.09
CA VAL A 93 -30.74 9.68 -0.97
C VAL A 93 -30.86 8.20 -1.35
N TYR A 94 -30.81 7.30 -0.37
CA TYR A 94 -30.92 5.87 -0.63
C TYR A 94 -32.31 5.47 -1.17
N ALA A 95 -33.38 6.17 -0.76
CA ALA A 95 -34.73 5.98 -1.29
C ALA A 95 -34.91 6.46 -2.75
N SER A 96 -34.05 7.36 -3.25
CA SER A 96 -34.11 7.85 -4.64
C SER A 96 -33.76 6.80 -5.69
N GLY A 97 -33.05 5.73 -5.30
CA GLY A 97 -32.55 4.70 -6.22
C GLY A 97 -31.34 5.11 -7.06
N LEU A 98 -30.82 6.35 -6.92
CA LEU A 98 -29.59 6.78 -7.57
C LEU A 98 -28.38 5.99 -7.03
N PRO A 99 -27.44 5.55 -7.89
CA PRO A 99 -26.19 4.95 -7.44
C PRO A 99 -25.38 5.94 -6.59
N VAL A 100 -25.11 5.56 -5.35
CA VAL A 100 -24.23 6.31 -4.43
C VAL A 100 -22.83 5.71 -4.52
N GLN A 101 -21.90 6.47 -5.08
CA GLN A 101 -20.51 6.06 -5.31
C GLN A 101 -19.54 6.82 -4.38
N GLY A 102 -18.29 6.39 -4.28
CA GLY A 102 -17.25 7.06 -3.49
C GLY A 102 -16.12 7.68 -4.32
N GLU A 103 -15.14 8.24 -3.63
CA GLU A 103 -13.91 8.77 -4.24
C GLU A 103 -13.14 7.68 -5.00
N LEU A 104 -13.16 6.44 -4.48
CA LEU A 104 -12.48 5.29 -5.09
C LEU A 104 -13.13 4.86 -6.42
N ASP A 105 -14.46 4.93 -6.54
CA ASP A 105 -15.16 4.69 -7.81
C ASP A 105 -14.80 5.73 -8.87
N LEU A 106 -14.64 7.00 -8.48
CA LEU A 106 -14.20 8.08 -9.38
C LEU A 106 -12.75 7.86 -9.84
N PHE A 107 -11.85 7.45 -8.93
CA PHE A 107 -10.47 7.11 -9.26
C PHE A 107 -10.40 5.91 -10.22
N ALA A 108 -11.19 4.86 -9.99
CA ALA A 108 -11.29 3.70 -10.88
C ALA A 108 -11.81 4.08 -12.28
N GLN A 109 -12.88 4.89 -12.34
CA GLN A 109 -13.42 5.43 -13.60
C GLN A 109 -12.37 6.28 -14.35
N ALA A 110 -11.61 7.10 -13.64
CA ALA A 110 -10.56 7.93 -14.23
C ALA A 110 -9.43 7.08 -14.83
N LEU A 111 -8.92 6.06 -14.12
CA LEU A 111 -7.91 5.14 -14.68
C LEU A 111 -8.45 4.36 -15.89
N ALA A 112 -9.72 3.94 -15.87
CA ALA A 112 -10.35 3.28 -17.02
C ALA A 112 -10.46 4.22 -18.24
N ALA A 113 -10.81 5.50 -18.04
CA ALA A 113 -10.84 6.51 -19.09
C ALA A 113 -9.44 6.80 -19.64
N LEU A 114 -8.43 7.00 -18.78
CA LEU A 114 -7.03 7.22 -19.19
C LEU A 114 -6.48 6.04 -19.99
N LYS A 115 -6.84 4.81 -19.62
CA LYS A 115 -6.49 3.61 -20.39
C LYS A 115 -7.16 3.58 -21.77
N ALA A 116 -8.42 3.99 -21.86
CA ALA A 116 -9.16 4.00 -23.11
C ALA A 116 -8.72 5.13 -24.07
N GLN A 117 -8.42 6.31 -23.54
CA GLN A 117 -8.04 7.51 -24.32
C GLN A 117 -6.55 7.56 -24.66
N HIS A 118 -5.68 7.18 -23.71
CA HIS A 118 -4.22 7.36 -23.84
C HIS A 118 -3.41 6.07 -23.67
N GLY A 119 -4.05 4.92 -23.43
CA GLY A 119 -3.36 3.65 -23.18
C GLY A 119 -2.65 3.55 -21.82
N TYR A 120 -2.85 4.52 -20.92
CA TYR A 120 -2.25 4.53 -19.58
C TYR A 120 -2.80 3.38 -18.73
N ALA A 121 -1.94 2.42 -18.40
CA ALA A 121 -2.31 1.21 -17.65
C ALA A 121 -1.30 0.93 -16.52
N PRO A 122 -1.26 1.76 -15.46
CA PRO A 122 -0.36 1.58 -14.34
C PRO A 122 -0.74 0.34 -13.52
N ALA A 123 0.21 -0.16 -12.73
CA ALA A 123 -0.10 -1.10 -11.67
C ALA A 123 -0.81 -0.37 -10.52
N VAL A 124 -1.81 -1.03 -9.90
CA VAL A 124 -2.51 -0.52 -8.72
C VAL A 124 -2.37 -1.54 -7.60
N LEU A 125 -1.74 -1.15 -6.50
CA LEU A 125 -1.50 -1.96 -5.31
C LEU A 125 -2.35 -1.40 -4.17
N ALA A 126 -3.40 -2.12 -3.79
CA ALA A 126 -4.38 -1.66 -2.81
C ALA A 126 -4.19 -2.39 -1.48
N ILE A 127 -4.18 -1.65 -0.36
CA ILE A 127 -3.89 -2.18 0.97
C ILE A 127 -5.00 -1.83 1.96
N THR A 128 -5.55 -2.83 2.64
CA THR A 128 -6.44 -2.65 3.79
C THR A 128 -6.17 -3.66 4.90
N GLY A 129 -6.83 -3.47 6.03
CA GLY A 129 -6.73 -4.26 7.26
C GLY A 129 -7.19 -3.42 8.44
N THR A 130 -7.26 -3.99 9.64
CA THR A 130 -7.39 -3.18 10.86
C THR A 130 -6.06 -2.46 11.11
N ASN A 131 -4.97 -3.23 11.19
CA ASN A 131 -3.63 -2.79 11.56
C ASN A 131 -2.59 -2.98 10.44
N GLY A 132 -1.47 -2.25 10.51
CA GLY A 132 -0.33 -2.38 9.59
C GLY A 132 -0.48 -1.76 8.20
N LYS A 133 -1.63 -1.13 7.92
CA LYS A 133 -1.95 -0.50 6.62
C LYS A 133 -0.87 0.49 6.16
N THR A 134 -0.55 1.46 7.01
CA THR A 134 0.39 2.55 6.73
C THR A 134 1.78 2.03 6.45
N THR A 135 2.26 1.16 7.35
CA THR A 135 3.59 0.56 7.27
C THR A 135 3.74 -0.27 6.01
N THR A 136 2.74 -1.10 5.68
CA THR A 136 2.75 -1.86 4.42
C THR A 136 2.66 -0.93 3.21
N THR A 137 1.89 0.16 3.27
CA THR A 137 1.73 1.13 2.17
C THR A 137 3.03 1.87 1.88
N CYS A 138 3.61 2.54 2.87
CA CYS A 138 4.87 3.26 2.76
C CYS A 138 6.03 2.33 2.40
N MET A 139 6.06 1.11 2.94
CA MET A 139 7.05 0.11 2.59
C MET A 139 6.88 -0.35 1.14
N THR A 140 5.68 -0.74 0.70
CA THR A 140 5.39 -1.15 -0.69
C THR A 140 5.78 -0.06 -1.69
N ALA A 141 5.52 1.20 -1.37
CA ALA A 141 5.95 2.34 -2.18
C ALA A 141 7.49 2.40 -2.31
N LEU A 142 8.22 2.39 -1.19
CA LEU A 142 9.69 2.37 -1.20
C LEU A 142 10.26 1.16 -1.96
N LEU A 143 9.64 -0.02 -1.85
CA LEU A 143 10.04 -1.21 -2.59
C LEU A 143 9.91 -1.00 -4.11
N ALA A 144 8.78 -0.45 -4.57
CA ALA A 144 8.53 -0.18 -5.97
C ALA A 144 9.42 0.96 -6.53
N GLU A 145 9.61 2.04 -5.79
CA GLU A 145 10.53 3.13 -6.13
C GLU A 145 11.96 2.62 -6.32
N ARG A 146 12.45 1.81 -5.37
CA ARG A 146 13.81 1.25 -5.44
C ARG A 146 13.95 0.16 -6.50
N ALA A 147 12.85 -0.48 -6.92
CA ALA A 147 12.81 -1.32 -8.11
C ALA A 147 12.76 -0.52 -9.44
N GLY A 148 12.87 0.82 -9.39
CA GLY A 148 12.96 1.69 -10.56
C GLY A 148 11.63 2.14 -11.13
N ARG A 149 10.52 2.00 -10.39
CA ARG A 149 9.20 2.48 -10.79
C ARG A 149 8.97 3.91 -10.32
N ARG A 150 8.25 4.71 -11.11
CA ARG A 150 7.60 5.93 -10.60
C ARG A 150 6.37 5.55 -9.80
N VAL A 151 6.28 6.05 -8.56
CA VAL A 151 5.24 5.67 -7.61
C VAL A 151 4.44 6.88 -7.16
N ALA A 152 3.14 6.71 -6.98
CA ALA A 152 2.31 7.62 -6.19
C ALA A 152 1.64 6.86 -5.04
N VAL A 153 1.60 7.49 -3.88
CA VAL A 153 0.90 7.00 -2.68
C VAL A 153 -0.32 7.89 -2.44
N ALA A 154 -1.49 7.29 -2.24
CA ALA A 154 -2.73 8.04 -2.03
C ALA A 154 -3.74 7.28 -1.17
N GLY A 155 -4.77 7.98 -0.70
CA GLY A 155 -5.92 7.39 -0.01
C GLY A 155 -6.05 7.86 1.43
N ASN A 156 -6.24 6.91 2.35
CA ASN A 156 -6.70 7.17 3.73
C ASN A 156 -5.78 8.05 4.61
N ILE A 157 -4.49 8.21 4.24
CA ILE A 157 -3.51 8.97 5.04
C ILE A 157 -3.15 10.33 4.42
N GLY A 158 -3.70 10.62 3.24
CA GLY A 158 -3.40 11.84 2.50
C GLY A 158 -2.10 11.71 1.67
N PRO A 159 -1.99 12.39 0.51
CA PRO A 159 -3.07 13.11 -0.18
C PRO A 159 -4.22 12.20 -0.64
N THR A 160 -5.37 12.79 -1.00
CA THR A 160 -6.56 12.04 -1.41
C THR A 160 -6.35 11.36 -2.78
N LEU A 161 -7.20 10.40 -3.14
CA LEU A 161 -7.07 9.66 -4.41
C LEU A 161 -7.16 10.59 -5.62
N LEU A 162 -8.17 11.47 -5.65
CA LEU A 162 -8.44 12.33 -6.80
C LEU A 162 -7.51 13.54 -6.87
N ASP A 163 -7.12 14.11 -5.74
CA ASP A 163 -6.14 15.20 -5.72
C ASP A 163 -4.77 14.71 -6.23
N THR A 164 -4.32 13.53 -5.78
CA THR A 164 -3.05 12.94 -6.24
C THR A 164 -3.08 12.61 -7.74
N LEU A 165 -4.23 12.15 -8.25
CA LEU A 165 -4.40 11.89 -9.68
C LEU A 165 -4.43 13.19 -10.51
N ALA A 166 -5.13 14.23 -10.04
CA ALA A 166 -5.16 15.53 -10.69
C ALA A 166 -3.76 16.16 -10.76
N ASP A 167 -3.01 16.11 -9.66
CA ASP A 167 -1.63 16.59 -9.58
C ASP A 167 -0.69 15.83 -10.53
N ALA A 168 -0.84 14.51 -10.65
CA ALA A 168 -0.06 13.71 -11.59
C ALA A 168 -0.38 14.08 -13.06
N LEU A 169 -1.65 14.20 -13.41
CA LEU A 169 -2.10 14.58 -14.76
C LEU A 169 -1.69 16.01 -15.16
N ALA A 170 -1.65 16.92 -14.19
CA ALA A 170 -1.22 18.31 -14.38
C ALA A 170 0.30 18.45 -14.59
N ARG A 171 1.10 17.51 -14.07
CA ARG A 171 2.56 17.46 -14.28
C ARG A 171 2.95 16.77 -15.58
N GLU A 172 2.10 15.88 -16.10
CA GLU A 172 2.38 15.19 -17.35
C GLU A 172 2.35 16.17 -18.52
N PRO A 173 3.41 16.26 -19.35
CA PRO A 173 3.39 17.10 -20.54
C PRO A 173 2.21 16.74 -21.46
N GLU A 174 1.76 17.68 -22.27
CA GLU A 174 0.85 17.30 -23.37
C GLU A 174 1.64 16.45 -24.39
N PRO A 175 1.05 15.37 -24.92
CA PRO A 175 1.75 14.51 -25.87
C PRO A 175 2.16 15.34 -27.08
N VAL A 176 3.47 15.40 -27.34
CA VAL A 176 4.00 16.03 -28.55
C VAL A 176 3.56 15.17 -29.72
N SER A 177 2.69 15.70 -30.58
CA SER A 177 2.42 15.10 -31.87
C SER A 177 3.71 15.17 -32.69
N GLU A 178 4.41 14.03 -32.83
CA GLU A 178 5.49 13.91 -33.80
C GLU A 178 4.94 14.32 -35.18
N PRO A 179 5.62 15.21 -35.92
CA PRO A 179 5.19 15.55 -37.26
C PRO A 179 5.25 14.30 -38.14
N ASP A 180 4.25 14.12 -39.01
CA ASP A 180 4.20 13.01 -39.96
C ASP A 180 5.51 12.95 -40.79
N GLU A 181 6.40 12.00 -40.46
CA GLU A 181 7.56 11.63 -41.31
C GLU A 181 7.12 11.09 -42.69
N ALA A 182 5.81 10.92 -42.90
CA ALA A 182 5.20 10.53 -44.16
C ALA A 182 5.20 11.62 -45.25
N ASN A 183 5.75 12.82 -45.01
CA ASN A 183 5.67 13.93 -45.99
C ASN A 183 6.92 14.83 -46.11
N GLU A 184 8.12 14.27 -45.95
CA GLU A 184 9.32 14.90 -46.51
C GLU A 184 9.41 14.62 -48.04
N PRO A 185 9.59 15.63 -48.90
CA PRO A 185 9.84 15.41 -50.33
C PRO A 185 11.23 14.79 -50.51
N ALA A 186 11.28 13.58 -51.06
CA ALA A 186 12.54 12.88 -51.32
C ALA A 186 13.52 13.74 -52.16
N GLU A 187 14.70 14.03 -51.61
CA GLU A 187 15.78 14.65 -52.38
C GLU A 187 16.25 13.70 -53.51
N PRO A 188 16.55 14.22 -54.72
CA PRO A 188 16.96 13.40 -55.84
C PRO A 188 18.38 12.85 -55.61
N ALA A 189 18.53 11.53 -55.70
CA ALA A 189 19.80 10.84 -55.49
C ALA A 189 20.91 11.35 -56.43
N GLU A 190 22.00 11.87 -55.86
CA GLU A 190 23.20 12.20 -56.62
C GLU A 190 23.94 10.94 -57.11
N VAL A 191 24.49 11.05 -58.31
CA VAL A 191 25.04 9.94 -59.09
C VAL A 191 26.52 9.73 -58.76
N ALA A 192 26.90 8.51 -58.38
CA ALA A 192 28.29 8.15 -58.13
C ALA A 192 29.12 7.97 -59.41
N PRO A 193 30.38 8.43 -59.43
CA PRO A 193 31.39 8.00 -60.40
C PRO A 193 32.53 7.16 -59.75
N VAL A 194 32.39 5.83 -59.82
CA VAL A 194 33.26 4.94 -60.61
C VAL A 194 34.77 5.30 -60.72
N VAL A 195 35.64 4.53 -60.00
CA VAL A 195 37.10 4.22 -60.17
C VAL A 195 38.12 5.35 -60.49
N GLU A 196 39.37 5.31 -60.05
CA GLU A 196 40.38 4.26 -60.33
C GLU A 196 41.57 4.27 -59.32
N ALA A 197 42.57 3.40 -59.53
CA ALA A 197 43.54 2.99 -58.52
C ALA A 197 44.95 3.63 -58.65
N SER A 198 45.76 3.44 -57.58
CA SER A 198 47.22 3.16 -57.58
C SER A 198 48.15 4.16 -56.86
N ALA A 199 48.61 3.71 -55.68
CA ALA A 199 50.03 3.45 -55.36
C ALA A 199 51.06 4.57 -54.98
N GLU A 200 51.90 4.19 -54.01
CA GLU A 200 53.31 4.57 -53.72
C GLU A 200 53.72 5.71 -52.73
N VAL A 201 54.27 5.23 -51.59
CA VAL A 201 55.63 5.51 -51.02
C VAL A 201 55.90 6.73 -50.09
N GLY A 202 56.56 6.42 -48.96
CA GLY A 202 57.31 7.34 -48.06
C GLY A 202 56.77 7.37 -46.61
N ALA A 203 57.28 6.59 -45.63
CA ALA A 203 58.55 6.69 -44.88
C ALA A 203 58.61 7.95 -43.95
N GLU A 204 59.06 7.93 -42.69
CA GLU A 204 59.99 7.08 -41.92
C GLU A 204 59.73 7.07 -40.39
N THR A 205 60.21 6.03 -39.66
CA THR A 205 60.71 5.99 -38.24
C THR A 205 59.82 6.49 -37.08
N ALA A 206 59.78 5.95 -35.86
CA ALA A 206 60.28 4.73 -35.17
C ALA A 206 59.52 4.66 -33.79
N GLN A 207 59.80 3.88 -32.75
CA GLN A 207 60.87 2.93 -32.39
C GLN A 207 60.34 1.93 -31.31
N ASP A 208 61.04 0.81 -31.08
CA ASP A 208 60.77 -0.22 -30.06
C ASP A 208 61.94 -0.25 -29.02
N PRO A 209 61.87 -0.88 -27.81
CA PRO A 209 61.87 -2.36 -27.71
C PRO A 209 61.15 -3.02 -26.50
N ALA A 210 60.82 -4.31 -26.66
CA ALA A 210 60.61 -5.30 -25.57
C ALA A 210 61.96 -5.85 -25.01
N PRO A 211 62.11 -6.97 -24.22
CA PRO A 211 61.51 -8.31 -24.43
C PRO A 211 61.17 -9.14 -23.15
N GLU A 212 60.55 -10.33 -23.32
CA GLU A 212 61.15 -11.63 -22.94
C GLU A 212 60.32 -12.84 -23.46
N ALA A 213 60.61 -14.09 -23.05
CA ALA A 213 60.51 -15.27 -23.93
C ALA A 213 60.11 -16.61 -23.27
N GLY A 214 59.93 -17.65 -24.10
CA GLY A 214 59.70 -19.07 -23.73
C GLY A 214 58.86 -19.83 -24.77
N GLU A 215 59.42 -20.33 -25.90
CA GLU A 215 59.94 -21.71 -26.14
C GLU A 215 58.88 -22.84 -26.29
N VAL A 216 58.95 -23.91 -27.12
CA VAL A 216 59.65 -24.28 -28.40
C VAL A 216 59.05 -25.63 -28.94
N SER A 217 58.84 -25.81 -30.27
CA SER A 217 58.77 -27.12 -31.06
C SER A 217 57.65 -28.17 -30.75
N SER A 218 57.41 -29.26 -31.53
CA SER A 218 57.40 -29.55 -32.99
C SER A 218 56.79 -30.96 -33.30
N GLU A 219 56.10 -31.08 -34.45
CA GLU A 219 56.07 -32.16 -35.50
C GLU A 219 56.86 -33.51 -35.33
N VAL A 220 56.53 -34.67 -35.96
CA VAL A 220 55.64 -35.11 -37.08
C VAL A 220 55.15 -36.58 -36.87
N SER A 221 53.97 -37.01 -37.39
CA SER A 221 53.66 -38.37 -38.01
C SER A 221 52.14 -38.70 -38.09
N SER A 222 51.61 -39.66 -38.89
CA SER A 222 51.89 -40.08 -40.29
C SER A 222 50.81 -41.07 -40.86
N GLU A 223 50.71 -41.17 -42.21
CA GLU A 223 50.06 -42.23 -43.04
C GLU A 223 48.51 -42.34 -43.17
N ALA A 224 48.08 -42.91 -44.32
CA ALA A 224 46.72 -43.07 -44.88
C ALA A 224 46.59 -44.49 -45.53
N PRO A 225 45.53 -44.93 -46.27
CA PRO A 225 44.28 -44.26 -46.74
C PRO A 225 42.97 -45.14 -46.71
N ALA A 226 41.89 -44.64 -47.36
CA ALA A 226 40.63 -45.29 -47.79
C ALA A 226 39.55 -45.58 -46.71
N GLU A 227 38.23 -45.36 -46.89
CA GLU A 227 37.33 -45.41 -48.07
C GLU A 227 36.28 -44.27 -48.10
N ALA A 228 35.51 -44.17 -49.20
CA ALA A 228 34.50 -43.13 -49.40
C ALA A 228 33.10 -43.51 -48.87
N ALA A 229 32.50 -42.64 -48.05
CA ALA A 229 31.10 -42.70 -47.63
C ALA A 229 30.22 -41.76 -48.51
N PRO A 230 28.93 -42.05 -48.71
CA PRO A 230 28.10 -41.35 -49.69
C PRO A 230 27.77 -39.90 -49.27
N ALA A 231 27.55 -39.04 -50.27
CA ALA A 231 27.12 -37.67 -50.06
C ALA A 231 25.74 -37.63 -49.38
N VAL A 232 25.65 -36.92 -48.27
CA VAL A 232 24.38 -36.55 -47.63
C VAL A 232 23.86 -35.31 -48.34
N GLU A 233 22.71 -35.43 -49.02
CA GLU A 233 21.99 -34.26 -49.52
C GLU A 233 21.54 -33.39 -48.34
N LEU A 234 22.00 -32.13 -48.33
CA LEU A 234 21.50 -31.12 -47.43
C LEU A 234 20.05 -30.77 -47.83
N PRO A 235 19.11 -30.66 -46.87
CA PRO A 235 17.77 -30.15 -47.18
C PRO A 235 17.86 -28.71 -47.70
N PRO A 236 16.92 -28.27 -48.56
CA PRO A 236 16.93 -26.91 -49.09
C PRO A 236 16.81 -25.88 -47.95
N GLU A 237 17.46 -24.72 -48.11
CA GLU A 237 17.39 -23.62 -47.15
C GLU A 237 15.94 -23.26 -46.83
N GLU A 238 15.56 -23.42 -45.55
CA GLU A 238 14.25 -22.94 -45.08
C GLU A 238 14.20 -21.42 -45.23
N ALA A 239 13.17 -20.94 -45.93
CA ALA A 239 12.95 -19.51 -46.10
C ALA A 239 12.88 -18.84 -44.71
N PRO A 240 13.57 -17.70 -44.50
CA PRO A 240 13.67 -17.09 -43.18
C PRO A 240 12.26 -16.80 -42.65
N LEU A 241 11.98 -17.32 -41.44
CA LEU A 241 10.71 -17.10 -40.76
C LEU A 241 10.43 -15.59 -40.70
N PRO A 242 9.22 -15.13 -41.05
CA PRO A 242 8.91 -13.71 -41.03
C PRO A 242 8.99 -13.21 -39.59
N ILE A 243 10.06 -12.47 -39.29
CA ILE A 243 10.22 -11.74 -38.05
C ILE A 243 9.14 -10.68 -38.05
N ALA A 244 8.06 -10.92 -37.30
CA ALA A 244 7.05 -9.89 -37.07
C ALA A 244 7.77 -8.67 -36.48
N PRO A 245 7.51 -7.44 -36.97
CA PRO A 245 8.09 -6.25 -36.36
C PRO A 245 7.74 -6.24 -34.87
N PRO A 246 8.65 -5.80 -33.99
CA PRO A 246 8.35 -5.70 -32.57
C PRO A 246 7.06 -4.88 -32.41
N PRO A 247 6.15 -5.29 -31.50
CA PRO A 247 4.90 -4.55 -31.31
C PRO A 247 5.22 -3.08 -31.05
N PRO A 248 4.44 -2.13 -31.60
CA PRO A 248 4.70 -0.72 -31.45
C PRO A 248 4.88 -0.40 -29.96
N ARG A 249 5.92 0.38 -29.64
CA ARG A 249 6.20 0.76 -28.25
C ARG A 249 4.95 1.41 -27.68
N GLY A 250 4.52 0.93 -26.51
CA GLY A 250 3.38 1.51 -25.82
C GLY A 250 3.62 2.99 -25.50
N PRO A 251 2.54 3.75 -25.22
CA PRO A 251 2.65 5.17 -24.89
C PRO A 251 3.63 5.38 -23.74
N VAL A 252 4.62 6.25 -23.96
CA VAL A 252 5.62 6.62 -22.96
C VAL A 252 5.11 7.86 -22.25
N PHE A 253 4.92 7.74 -20.93
CA PHE A 253 4.60 8.86 -20.05
C PHE A 253 5.86 9.28 -19.31
N GLU A 254 6.11 10.58 -19.15
CA GLU A 254 7.33 11.13 -18.55
C GLU A 254 7.24 11.26 -17.02
N THR A 255 6.10 11.67 -16.49
CA THR A 255 5.90 11.94 -15.06
C THR A 255 4.85 11.05 -14.39
N LEU A 256 3.87 10.52 -15.13
CA LEU A 256 2.81 9.70 -14.55
C LEU A 256 3.35 8.46 -13.81
N PRO A 257 2.78 8.12 -12.64
CA PRO A 257 3.17 6.92 -11.90
C PRO A 257 3.00 5.65 -12.73
N GLU A 258 3.97 4.75 -12.66
CA GLU A 258 3.82 3.37 -13.14
C GLU A 258 3.10 2.50 -12.10
N VAL A 259 3.19 2.88 -10.82
CA VAL A 259 2.58 2.16 -9.70
C VAL A 259 1.83 3.13 -8.79
N TRP A 260 0.56 2.85 -8.54
CA TRP A 260 -0.23 3.49 -7.48
C TRP A 260 -0.27 2.58 -6.27
N VAL A 261 0.12 3.08 -5.10
CA VAL A 261 -0.01 2.35 -3.82
C VAL A 261 -1.06 3.03 -2.96
N LEU A 262 -2.18 2.35 -2.75
CA LEU A 262 -3.39 2.93 -2.17
C LEU A 262 -3.64 2.37 -0.76
N GLU A 263 -3.64 3.23 0.27
CA GLU A 263 -4.20 2.85 1.57
C GLU A 263 -5.72 3.05 1.55
N LEU A 264 -6.48 1.97 1.76
CA LEU A 264 -7.94 1.98 1.74
C LEU A 264 -8.53 1.59 3.09
N SER A 265 -9.40 2.46 3.61
CA SER A 265 -10.27 2.15 4.76
C SER A 265 -11.40 1.18 4.37
N SER A 266 -12.05 0.57 5.36
CA SER A 266 -13.28 -0.21 5.11
C SER A 266 -14.43 0.67 4.59
N PHE A 267 -14.44 1.97 4.94
CA PHE A 267 -15.44 2.94 4.51
C PHE A 267 -15.31 3.31 3.03
N GLN A 268 -14.08 3.48 2.52
CA GLN A 268 -13.82 3.73 1.10
C GLN A 268 -14.09 2.50 0.22
N LEU A 269 -13.97 1.29 0.80
CA LEU A 269 -14.30 0.04 0.14
C LEU A 269 -15.78 -0.33 0.25
N GLU A 270 -16.57 0.30 1.11
CA GLU A 270 -18.00 -0.02 1.23
C GLU A 270 -18.76 0.47 0.01
N GLY A 271 -19.49 -0.44 -0.66
CA GLY A 271 -20.29 -0.12 -1.83
C GLY A 271 -19.50 0.12 -3.13
N VAL A 272 -18.16 0.07 -3.13
CA VAL A 272 -17.35 0.29 -4.35
C VAL A 272 -17.68 -0.74 -5.44
N VAL A 273 -17.76 -0.28 -6.70
CA VAL A 273 -18.03 -1.12 -7.88
C VAL A 273 -17.02 -0.84 -8.98
N GLY A 274 -16.52 -1.89 -9.63
CA GLY A 274 -15.59 -1.77 -10.77
C GLY A 274 -14.15 -1.39 -10.38
N PHE A 275 -13.77 -1.59 -9.12
CA PHE A 275 -12.39 -1.45 -8.66
C PHE A 275 -11.66 -2.80 -8.69
N ASP A 276 -10.82 -3.00 -9.71
CA ASP A 276 -10.01 -4.20 -9.91
C ASP A 276 -8.50 -3.83 -9.91
N PRO A 277 -7.85 -3.74 -8.74
CA PRO A 277 -6.43 -3.41 -8.65
C PRO A 277 -5.54 -4.54 -9.20
N THR A 278 -4.28 -4.27 -9.52
CA THR A 278 -3.30 -5.31 -9.90
C THR A 278 -3.09 -6.31 -8.77
N ALA A 279 -3.00 -5.82 -7.54
CA ALA A 279 -3.05 -6.66 -6.34
C ALA A 279 -3.77 -5.93 -5.20
N GLY A 280 -4.55 -6.68 -4.42
CA GLY A 280 -5.21 -6.19 -3.21
C GLY A 280 -4.74 -6.99 -2.01
N ALA A 281 -4.40 -6.32 -0.91
CA ALA A 281 -4.02 -6.95 0.35
C ALA A 281 -5.05 -6.70 1.46
N VAL A 282 -5.43 -7.75 2.18
CA VAL A 282 -6.08 -7.64 3.49
C VAL A 282 -5.11 -8.16 4.54
N LEU A 283 -4.63 -7.28 5.43
CA LEU A 283 -3.52 -7.59 6.33
C LEU A 283 -3.92 -8.37 7.59
N ASN A 284 -5.10 -8.08 8.12
CA ASN A 284 -5.68 -8.65 9.35
C ASN A 284 -7.10 -8.11 9.53
N LEU A 285 -7.93 -8.84 10.27
CA LEU A 285 -9.26 -8.45 10.75
C LEU A 285 -9.34 -8.58 12.28
N THR A 286 -9.25 -7.45 12.96
CA THR A 286 -9.55 -7.30 14.40
C THR A 286 -10.64 -6.26 14.61
N GLN A 287 -11.31 -6.28 15.76
CA GLN A 287 -12.44 -5.40 16.05
C GLN A 287 -12.06 -3.92 15.89
N ASP A 288 -12.79 -3.22 15.01
CA ASP A 288 -12.75 -1.78 14.84
C ASP A 288 -14.03 -1.36 14.08
N HIS A 289 -14.48 -0.13 14.27
CA HIS A 289 -15.60 0.48 13.53
C HIS A 289 -16.93 -0.32 13.53
N LEU A 290 -17.23 -1.05 14.62
CA LEU A 290 -18.46 -1.84 14.76
C LEU A 290 -19.71 -0.96 14.88
N ASP A 291 -19.55 0.27 15.38
CA ASP A 291 -20.54 1.36 15.37
C ASP A 291 -21.05 1.70 13.96
N TRP A 292 -20.22 1.51 12.94
CA TRP A 292 -20.52 1.84 11.54
C TRP A 292 -20.92 0.60 10.73
N HIS A 293 -20.22 -0.52 10.92
CA HIS A 293 -20.44 -1.76 10.16
C HIS A 293 -21.49 -2.69 10.79
N GLY A 294 -21.86 -2.48 12.06
CA GLY A 294 -22.79 -3.33 12.82
C GLY A 294 -22.16 -4.62 13.34
N ASP A 295 -21.43 -5.35 12.50
CA ASP A 295 -20.76 -6.60 12.89
C ASP A 295 -19.42 -6.85 12.16
N MET A 296 -18.61 -7.76 12.70
CA MET A 296 -17.30 -8.15 12.14
C MET A 296 -17.38 -8.78 10.75
N ALA A 297 -18.49 -9.46 10.41
CA ALA A 297 -18.65 -10.07 9.09
C ALA A 297 -18.97 -9.00 8.03
N ALA A 298 -19.71 -7.95 8.37
CA ALA A 298 -19.91 -6.77 7.54
C ALA A 298 -18.61 -6.00 7.33
N TYR A 299 -17.83 -5.77 8.40
CA TYR A 299 -16.50 -5.16 8.34
C TYR A 299 -15.53 -5.98 7.45
N GLY A 300 -15.53 -7.30 7.58
CA GLY A 300 -14.76 -8.22 6.73
C GLY A 300 -15.20 -8.17 5.26
N ARG A 301 -16.53 -8.22 4.98
CA ARG A 301 -17.09 -8.08 3.63
C ARG A 301 -16.74 -6.73 2.99
N ALA A 302 -16.74 -5.65 3.79
CA ALA A 302 -16.32 -4.32 3.32
C ALA A 302 -14.89 -4.36 2.79
N LYS A 303 -13.95 -4.91 3.57
CA LYS A 303 -12.55 -5.04 3.17
C LYS A 303 -12.33 -6.01 2.02
N ALA A 304 -13.10 -7.09 1.93
CA ALA A 304 -13.01 -8.09 0.85
C ALA A 304 -13.23 -7.50 -0.55
N ARG A 305 -13.96 -6.38 -0.68
CA ARG A 305 -14.16 -5.69 -1.97
C ARG A 305 -12.85 -5.20 -2.60
N ILE A 306 -11.75 -5.09 -1.84
CA ILE A 306 -10.41 -4.78 -2.37
C ILE A 306 -9.88 -5.82 -3.37
N PHE A 307 -10.44 -7.04 -3.35
CA PHE A 307 -10.08 -8.12 -4.25
C PHE A 307 -10.84 -8.08 -5.59
N GLY A 308 -11.69 -7.07 -5.82
CA GLY A 308 -12.62 -7.03 -6.95
C GLY A 308 -13.81 -7.98 -6.76
N THR A 309 -15.02 -7.53 -7.11
CA THR A 309 -16.26 -8.28 -6.87
C THR A 309 -16.55 -9.37 -7.91
N ASP A 310 -15.86 -9.35 -9.06
CA ASP A 310 -16.02 -10.37 -10.11
C ASP A 310 -15.01 -11.52 -9.93
N MET A 311 -15.45 -12.75 -10.23
CA MET A 311 -14.57 -13.92 -10.37
C MET A 311 -13.67 -13.83 -11.60
N SER A 312 -14.00 -13.00 -12.59
CA SER A 312 -13.14 -12.73 -13.75
C SER A 312 -12.00 -11.74 -13.47
N SER A 313 -12.03 -11.05 -12.32
CA SER A 313 -11.07 -10.01 -11.95
C SER A 313 -9.62 -10.53 -11.93
N PRO A 314 -8.69 -9.83 -12.60
CA PRO A 314 -7.27 -10.22 -12.68
C PRO A 314 -6.51 -9.95 -11.38
N THR A 315 -7.12 -9.27 -10.41
CA THR A 315 -6.49 -8.89 -9.14
C THR A 315 -5.86 -10.10 -8.44
N VAL A 316 -4.59 -9.94 -8.05
CA VAL A 316 -3.90 -10.87 -7.15
C VAL A 316 -4.35 -10.61 -5.72
N LEU A 317 -4.85 -11.64 -5.04
CA LEU A 317 -5.25 -11.58 -3.63
C LEU A 317 -4.02 -11.82 -2.76
N VAL A 318 -3.60 -10.81 -1.98
CA VAL A 318 -2.54 -10.93 -0.98
C VAL A 318 -3.19 -11.12 0.40
N VAL A 319 -3.00 -12.30 0.98
CA VAL A 319 -3.82 -12.84 2.09
C VAL A 319 -2.93 -13.21 3.26
N ASN A 320 -3.29 -12.80 4.48
CA ASN A 320 -2.62 -13.26 5.69
C ASN A 320 -3.12 -14.66 6.08
N ARG A 321 -2.26 -15.68 6.00
CA ARG A 321 -2.65 -17.07 6.35
C ARG A 321 -2.77 -17.31 7.85
N ASP A 322 -2.18 -16.45 8.68
CA ASP A 322 -2.24 -16.60 10.14
C ASP A 322 -3.55 -16.03 10.72
N ASP A 323 -4.32 -15.28 9.91
CA ASP A 323 -5.61 -14.72 10.27
C ASP A 323 -6.73 -15.48 9.54
N ALA A 324 -7.41 -16.37 10.28
CA ALA A 324 -8.47 -17.20 9.74
C ALA A 324 -9.66 -16.42 9.19
N ALA A 325 -9.92 -15.20 9.69
CA ALA A 325 -10.99 -14.35 9.17
C ALA A 325 -10.60 -13.71 7.83
N VAL A 326 -9.30 -13.44 7.61
CA VAL A 326 -8.77 -13.00 6.32
C VAL A 326 -8.71 -14.14 5.30
N GLU A 327 -8.24 -15.32 5.69
CA GLU A 327 -8.21 -16.50 4.81
C GLU A 327 -9.63 -16.90 4.35
N ALA A 328 -10.64 -16.72 5.21
CA ALA A 328 -12.06 -16.93 4.87
C ALA A 328 -12.63 -15.91 3.85
N LEU A 329 -11.92 -14.81 3.53
CA LEU A 329 -12.32 -13.88 2.47
C LEU A 329 -11.96 -14.37 1.06
N VAL A 330 -11.15 -15.43 0.92
CA VAL A 330 -10.74 -15.97 -0.39
C VAL A 330 -11.98 -16.55 -1.10
N PRO A 331 -12.35 -16.04 -2.30
CA PRO A 331 -13.52 -16.55 -3.01
C PRO A 331 -13.36 -18.02 -3.40
N ALA A 332 -14.39 -18.83 -3.12
CA ALA A 332 -14.41 -20.24 -3.49
C ALA A 332 -14.34 -20.42 -5.03
N PRO A 333 -13.72 -21.51 -5.53
CA PRO A 333 -13.67 -21.79 -6.96
C PRO A 333 -15.06 -21.93 -7.58
N VAL A 334 -15.34 -21.24 -8.69
CA VAL A 334 -16.65 -21.26 -9.35
C VAL A 334 -16.58 -22.07 -10.65
N PHE A 335 -17.46 -23.06 -10.80
CA PHE A 335 -17.58 -23.82 -12.04
C PHE A 335 -18.46 -23.09 -13.05
N VAL A 336 -17.85 -22.62 -14.15
CA VAL A 336 -18.54 -21.99 -15.27
C VAL A 336 -18.87 -23.04 -16.33
N LYS A 337 -20.15 -23.27 -16.58
CA LYS A 337 -20.62 -24.17 -17.65
C LYS A 337 -20.15 -23.63 -19.01
N GLY A 338 -19.59 -24.52 -19.83
CA GLY A 338 -19.15 -24.18 -21.18
C GLY A 338 -20.33 -23.92 -22.12
N THR A 339 -20.12 -23.03 -23.10
CA THR A 339 -21.04 -22.83 -24.21
C THR A 339 -20.88 -23.95 -25.25
N ARG A 340 -21.84 -24.07 -26.18
CA ARG A 340 -21.91 -25.16 -27.18
C ARG A 340 -20.57 -25.36 -27.90
N GLY A 341 -19.91 -26.49 -27.64
CA GLY A 341 -18.60 -26.84 -28.20
C GLY A 341 -17.36 -26.54 -27.33
N LYS A 342 -17.52 -25.91 -26.16
CA LYS A 342 -16.44 -25.72 -25.17
C LYS A 342 -16.77 -26.47 -23.87
N PRO A 343 -15.81 -27.17 -23.23
CA PRO A 343 -16.02 -27.76 -21.91
C PRO A 343 -16.22 -26.66 -20.85
N GLY A 344 -16.91 -27.00 -19.75
CA GLY A 344 -16.95 -26.14 -18.58
C GLY A 344 -15.59 -26.07 -17.89
N ARG A 345 -15.30 -24.94 -17.22
CA ARG A 345 -14.05 -24.72 -16.49
C ARG A 345 -14.32 -24.23 -15.08
N THR A 346 -13.50 -24.68 -14.13
CA THR A 346 -13.41 -24.05 -12.81
C THR A 346 -12.58 -22.79 -12.92
N VAL A 347 -13.10 -21.67 -12.43
CA VAL A 347 -12.40 -20.39 -12.33
C VAL A 347 -11.97 -20.21 -10.88
N THR A 348 -10.66 -20.08 -10.67
CA THR A 348 -10.03 -19.76 -9.39
C THR A 348 -9.45 -18.35 -9.45
N ARG A 349 -9.47 -17.63 -8.32
CA ARG A 349 -8.71 -16.37 -8.19
C ARG A 349 -7.23 -16.68 -7.95
N ARG A 350 -6.34 -15.78 -8.37
CA ARG A 350 -4.90 -15.88 -8.08
C ARG A 350 -4.63 -15.36 -6.67
N VAL A 351 -4.15 -16.22 -5.78
CA VAL A 351 -3.88 -15.91 -4.36
C VAL A 351 -2.39 -16.06 -4.08
N VAL A 352 -1.84 -15.15 -3.29
CA VAL A 352 -0.49 -15.20 -2.71
C VAL A 352 -0.64 -14.98 -1.22
N ARG A 353 -0.15 -15.92 -0.39
CA ARG A 353 -0.25 -15.83 1.07
C ARG A 353 1.02 -15.34 1.70
N PHE A 354 0.87 -14.55 2.76
CA PHE A 354 1.96 -14.16 3.66
C PHE A 354 1.62 -14.56 5.10
N GLY A 355 2.62 -14.66 5.97
CA GLY A 355 2.45 -15.05 7.37
C GLY A 355 3.78 -15.35 8.08
N LEU A 356 3.72 -15.64 9.37
CA LEU A 356 4.83 -15.88 10.29
C LEU A 356 5.23 -17.36 10.39
N ASN A 357 4.48 -18.24 9.73
CA ASN A 357 4.81 -19.65 9.55
C ASN A 357 5.52 -19.87 8.21
N ALA A 358 5.99 -21.09 7.93
CA ALA A 358 6.52 -21.45 6.62
C ALA A 358 5.46 -21.28 5.50
N PRO A 359 5.84 -20.86 4.27
CA PRO A 359 4.93 -20.77 3.13
C PRO A 359 4.56 -22.17 2.61
N THR A 360 3.31 -22.35 2.16
CA THR A 360 2.75 -23.68 1.82
C THR A 360 2.33 -23.85 0.36
N ALA A 361 2.38 -22.79 -0.47
CA ALA A 361 2.15 -22.87 -1.91
C ALA A 361 3.17 -22.02 -2.70
N PRO A 362 3.39 -22.30 -4.00
CA PRO A 362 4.32 -21.51 -4.80
C PRO A 362 3.90 -20.05 -4.92
N GLY A 363 4.87 -19.15 -4.75
CA GLY A 363 4.64 -17.70 -4.72
C GLY A 363 4.40 -17.14 -3.32
N ASP A 364 3.99 -17.96 -2.35
CA ASP A 364 3.74 -17.53 -0.96
C ASP A 364 5.03 -17.06 -0.28
N PHE A 365 4.86 -16.13 0.66
CA PHE A 365 5.91 -15.53 1.47
C PHE A 365 5.77 -15.98 2.93
N GLY A 366 6.87 -16.16 3.67
CA GLY A 366 6.79 -16.61 5.06
C GLY A 366 8.02 -16.37 5.91
N LEU A 367 7.99 -16.91 7.13
CA LEU A 367 9.16 -17.06 7.98
C LEU A 367 9.54 -18.55 8.11
N VAL A 368 10.84 -18.84 8.16
CA VAL A 368 11.39 -20.14 8.56
C VAL A 368 12.50 -19.89 9.57
N ASP A 369 12.43 -20.57 10.71
CA ASP A 369 13.47 -20.53 11.74
C ASP A 369 14.59 -21.52 11.38
N GLU A 370 15.79 -21.01 11.09
CA GLU A 370 16.97 -21.84 10.79
C GLU A 370 18.15 -21.41 11.66
N GLY A 371 18.73 -22.35 12.41
CA GLY A 371 19.88 -22.07 13.28
C GLY A 371 19.61 -21.05 14.39
N GLY A 372 18.35 -20.85 14.77
CA GLY A 372 17.93 -19.82 15.75
C GLY A 372 17.70 -18.43 15.15
N LEU A 373 17.76 -18.28 13.83
CA LEU A 373 17.44 -17.04 13.11
C LEU A 373 16.17 -17.22 12.29
N ALA A 374 15.22 -16.28 12.41
CA ALA A 374 14.04 -16.23 11.57
C ALA A 374 14.39 -15.62 10.20
N TRP A 375 14.13 -16.34 9.11
CA TRP A 375 14.37 -15.88 7.74
C TRP A 375 13.08 -15.50 7.03
N LEU A 376 13.04 -14.32 6.41
CA LEU A 376 12.04 -14.01 5.38
C LEU A 376 12.31 -14.91 4.17
N VAL A 377 11.30 -15.65 3.74
CA VAL A 377 11.38 -16.61 2.63
C VAL A 377 10.26 -16.43 1.61
N ARG A 378 10.48 -16.97 0.40
CA ARG A 378 9.45 -17.17 -0.64
C ARG A 378 9.46 -18.61 -1.12
N ALA A 379 8.30 -19.25 -1.20
CA ALA A 379 8.16 -20.56 -1.83
C ALA A 379 8.15 -20.42 -3.36
N ARG A 380 8.79 -21.37 -4.04
CA ARG A 380 8.78 -21.53 -5.50
C ARG A 380 8.40 -22.96 -5.86
N GLU A 381 7.89 -23.17 -7.06
CA GLU A 381 7.79 -24.52 -7.62
C GLU A 381 9.19 -25.14 -7.70
N LEU A 382 9.30 -26.44 -7.41
CA LEU A 382 10.54 -27.16 -7.57
C LEU A 382 10.90 -27.25 -9.07
N ASP A 383 12.09 -26.81 -9.44
CA ASP A 383 12.56 -26.98 -10.82
C ASP A 383 12.84 -28.49 -11.07
N PRO A 384 12.14 -29.14 -12.03
CA PRO A 384 12.26 -30.58 -12.27
C PRO A 384 13.65 -31.00 -12.79
N THR A 385 14.51 -30.06 -13.16
CA THR A 385 15.89 -30.33 -13.60
C THR A 385 16.90 -30.45 -12.44
N ILE A 386 16.52 -30.01 -11.22
CA ILE A 386 17.40 -30.10 -10.05
C ILE A 386 17.48 -31.56 -9.56
N LYS A 387 18.68 -32.13 -9.59
CA LYS A 387 18.93 -33.50 -9.11
C LYS A 387 18.70 -33.59 -7.59
N LYS A 388 17.62 -34.29 -7.18
CA LYS A 388 17.33 -34.66 -5.79
C LYS A 388 18.56 -35.24 -5.09
N ARG A 389 18.81 -34.84 -3.84
CA ARG A 389 19.80 -35.48 -2.98
C ARG A 389 19.20 -36.73 -2.37
N ARG A 390 20.05 -37.72 -2.08
CA ARG A 390 19.62 -39.01 -1.53
C ARG A 390 19.24 -38.83 -0.05
N GLY A 391 17.96 -38.57 0.20
CA GLY A 391 17.42 -38.28 1.53
C GLY A 391 16.44 -37.11 1.56
N ASP A 392 16.30 -36.35 0.46
CA ASP A 392 15.21 -35.38 0.34
C ASP A 392 13.87 -36.14 0.33
N GLU A 393 12.95 -35.78 1.24
CA GLU A 393 11.55 -36.17 1.12
C GLU A 393 10.93 -35.52 -0.13
N ASP A 394 9.75 -35.97 -0.57
CA ASP A 394 9.05 -35.38 -1.72
C ASP A 394 8.42 -34.01 -1.37
N GLU A 395 9.25 -33.05 -0.95
CA GLU A 395 8.85 -31.66 -0.77
C GLU A 395 8.56 -31.02 -2.14
N PRO A 396 7.31 -30.56 -2.41
CA PRO A 396 6.94 -30.03 -3.71
C PRO A 396 7.39 -28.58 -3.95
N LEU A 397 8.09 -27.96 -2.99
CA LEU A 397 8.41 -26.53 -2.96
C LEU A 397 9.91 -26.30 -2.76
N SER A 398 10.45 -25.32 -3.47
CA SER A 398 11.78 -24.77 -3.21
C SER A 398 11.67 -23.51 -2.35
N ILE A 399 12.26 -23.51 -1.16
CA ILE A 399 12.25 -22.35 -0.26
C ILE A 399 13.42 -21.40 -0.59
N GLN A 400 13.10 -20.26 -1.20
CA GLN A 400 14.06 -19.19 -1.46
C GLN A 400 14.21 -18.31 -0.21
N ARG A 401 15.38 -18.37 0.44
CA ARG A 401 15.76 -17.41 1.49
C ARG A 401 15.95 -16.02 0.89
N LEU A 402 15.37 -15.00 1.53
CA LEU A 402 15.44 -13.61 1.08
C LEU A 402 16.41 -12.80 1.97
N MET A 403 16.11 -12.68 3.27
CA MET A 403 16.98 -12.04 4.27
C MET A 403 16.56 -12.45 5.69
N PRO A 404 17.44 -12.32 6.70
CA PRO A 404 17.05 -12.48 8.11
C PRO A 404 16.01 -11.43 8.52
N ALA A 405 15.04 -11.80 9.35
CA ALA A 405 14.06 -10.86 9.90
C ALA A 405 14.73 -9.79 10.80
N ASP A 406 15.78 -10.16 11.53
CA ASP A 406 16.56 -9.24 12.38
C ASP A 406 17.38 -8.21 11.57
N ALA A 407 17.47 -8.36 10.25
CA ALA A 407 18.06 -7.35 9.37
C ALA A 407 17.06 -6.22 9.02
N LEU A 408 15.78 -6.33 9.40
CA LEU A 408 14.83 -5.23 9.37
C LEU A 408 15.16 -4.23 10.50
N ARG A 409 15.22 -2.94 10.19
CA ARG A 409 15.34 -1.89 11.23
C ARG A 409 14.03 -1.77 12.04
N VAL A 410 12.90 -1.99 11.39
CA VAL A 410 11.58 -2.07 12.03
C VAL A 410 11.42 -3.43 12.71
N ARG A 411 11.55 -3.45 14.05
CA ARG A 411 11.53 -4.68 14.85
C ARG A 411 10.13 -5.29 15.00
N GLY A 412 10.09 -6.56 15.41
CA GLY A 412 8.88 -7.26 15.82
C GLY A 412 8.19 -8.04 14.70
N ARG A 413 7.58 -9.17 15.06
CA ARG A 413 6.95 -10.12 14.12
C ARG A 413 5.89 -9.47 13.22
N HIS A 414 5.11 -8.52 13.73
CA HIS A 414 4.10 -7.82 12.93
C HIS A 414 4.72 -6.99 11.79
N ASN A 415 5.93 -6.45 11.96
CA ASN A 415 6.64 -5.72 10.90
C ASN A 415 7.27 -6.69 9.88
N ALA A 416 7.68 -7.89 10.31
CA ALA A 416 8.02 -8.97 9.37
C ALA A 416 6.81 -9.40 8.53
N ALA A 417 5.61 -9.50 9.11
CA ALA A 417 4.38 -9.77 8.36
C ALA A 417 4.05 -8.65 7.35
N ASN A 418 4.13 -7.38 7.76
CA ASN A 418 3.97 -6.23 6.86
C ASN A 418 4.99 -6.27 5.70
N ALA A 419 6.24 -6.67 5.98
CA ALA A 419 7.30 -6.82 4.98
C ALA A 419 7.01 -7.93 3.95
N LEU A 420 6.51 -9.07 4.40
CA LEU A 420 6.11 -10.17 3.50
C LEU A 420 4.90 -9.76 2.63
N ALA A 421 3.95 -9.02 3.18
CA ALA A 421 2.83 -8.46 2.41
C ALA A 421 3.30 -7.43 1.37
N ALA A 422 4.20 -6.51 1.74
CA ALA A 422 4.77 -5.51 0.84
C ALA A 422 5.57 -6.15 -0.31
N LEU A 423 6.38 -7.17 -0.01
CA LEU A 423 7.10 -7.96 -1.01
C LEU A 423 6.14 -8.67 -1.98
N ALA A 424 5.04 -9.25 -1.47
CA ALA A 424 4.03 -9.91 -2.30
C ALA A 424 3.33 -8.92 -3.25
N LEU A 425 2.93 -7.75 -2.76
CA LEU A 425 2.31 -6.68 -3.54
C LEU A 425 3.25 -6.15 -4.63
N ALA A 426 4.46 -5.74 -4.28
CA ALA A 426 5.40 -5.19 -5.25
C ALA A 426 5.86 -6.25 -6.28
N THR A 427 6.01 -7.52 -5.87
CA THR A 427 6.23 -8.64 -6.81
C THR A 427 5.06 -8.81 -7.79
N ALA A 428 3.80 -8.59 -7.35
CA ALA A 428 2.64 -8.66 -8.23
C ALA A 428 2.57 -7.51 -9.25
N ALA A 429 3.18 -6.36 -8.96
CA ALA A 429 3.42 -5.27 -9.91
C ALA A 429 4.65 -5.48 -10.83
N GLY A 430 5.34 -6.63 -10.75
CA GLY A 430 6.53 -6.89 -11.55
C GLY A 430 7.76 -6.09 -11.11
N CYS A 431 7.93 -5.88 -9.81
CA CYS A 431 9.16 -5.35 -9.22
C CYS A 431 10.15 -6.48 -8.91
N GLU A 432 11.43 -6.25 -9.16
CA GLU A 432 12.50 -7.25 -8.97
C GLU A 432 12.92 -7.41 -7.50
N LEU A 433 13.12 -8.65 -7.04
CA LEU A 433 13.38 -8.94 -5.62
C LEU A 433 14.67 -8.30 -5.08
N ALA A 434 15.75 -8.27 -5.88
CA ALA A 434 17.05 -7.79 -5.41
C ALA A 434 17.05 -6.32 -4.91
N PRO A 435 16.56 -5.32 -5.68
CA PRO A 435 16.45 -3.95 -5.19
C PRO A 435 15.46 -3.81 -4.03
N MET A 436 14.36 -4.57 -4.04
CA MET A 436 13.37 -4.56 -2.96
C MET A 436 13.98 -5.01 -1.62
N LEU A 437 14.79 -6.06 -1.58
CA LEU A 437 15.42 -6.51 -0.32
C LEU A 437 16.43 -5.50 0.25
N HIS A 438 17.12 -4.76 -0.61
CA HIS A 438 17.97 -3.65 -0.18
C HIS A 438 17.14 -2.52 0.43
N ALA A 439 16.06 -2.11 -0.25
CA ALA A 439 15.13 -1.09 0.22
C ALA A 439 14.47 -1.45 1.56
N LEU A 440 14.04 -2.71 1.69
CA LEU A 440 13.39 -3.26 2.88
C LEU A 440 14.28 -3.19 4.12
N ARG A 441 15.58 -3.47 3.96
CA ARG A 441 16.59 -3.39 5.03
C ARG A 441 16.81 -1.95 5.53
N ASP A 442 16.63 -0.95 4.66
CA ASP A 442 16.87 0.46 5.00
C ASP A 442 15.61 1.22 5.44
N TYR A 443 14.42 0.61 5.32
CA TYR A 443 13.15 1.14 5.81
C TYR A 443 13.16 1.33 7.34
N ARG A 444 12.81 2.53 7.82
CA ARG A 444 12.89 2.92 9.24
C ARG A 444 11.55 2.98 9.98
N GLY A 445 10.43 2.79 9.29
CA GLY A 445 9.09 3.07 9.83
C GLY A 445 8.67 4.53 9.61
N GLU A 446 7.42 4.80 9.96
CA GLU A 446 6.75 6.10 9.78
C GLU A 446 6.67 6.89 11.09
N PRO A 447 6.60 8.24 11.06
CA PRO A 447 6.33 9.06 12.23
C PRO A 447 5.06 8.66 12.98
N HIS A 448 5.00 8.92 14.27
CA HIS A 448 3.90 8.66 15.21
C HIS A 448 3.53 7.17 15.36
N ARG A 449 4.52 6.28 15.26
CA ARG A 449 4.36 4.82 15.39
C ARG A 449 5.40 4.25 16.36
N VAL A 450 5.16 4.47 17.66
CA VAL A 450 6.15 4.28 18.75
C VAL A 450 7.39 5.16 18.47
N GLU A 451 7.15 6.42 18.12
CA GLU A 451 8.19 7.40 17.83
C GLU A 451 8.79 7.95 19.13
N PRO A 452 10.13 7.88 19.33
CA PRO A 452 10.77 8.49 20.49
C PRO A 452 10.69 10.01 20.40
N VAL A 453 10.07 10.64 21.40
CA VAL A 453 9.87 12.10 21.50
C VAL A 453 11.06 12.77 22.21
N GLY A 454 11.66 12.08 23.18
CA GLY A 454 12.83 12.55 23.93
C GLY A 454 12.89 11.95 25.34
N VAL A 455 13.80 12.46 26.18
CA VAL A 455 14.10 11.91 27.51
C VAL A 455 14.06 12.98 28.60
N ILE A 456 13.35 12.72 29.70
CA ILE A 456 13.28 13.59 30.88
C ILE A 456 13.61 12.76 32.13
N ASP A 457 14.59 13.18 32.93
CA ASP A 457 15.03 12.47 34.15
C ASP A 457 15.36 10.96 33.93
N GLY A 458 15.80 10.61 32.73
CA GLY A 458 16.07 9.22 32.33
C GLY A 458 14.83 8.39 31.99
N VAL A 459 13.66 9.02 31.86
CA VAL A 459 12.41 8.43 31.34
C VAL A 459 12.25 8.80 29.88
N GLU A 460 12.06 7.82 29.01
CA GLU A 460 11.94 8.03 27.55
C GLU A 460 10.47 8.06 27.13
N PHE A 461 10.09 9.02 26.29
CA PHE A 461 8.70 9.25 25.87
C PHE A 461 8.47 8.73 24.45
N PHE A 462 7.36 8.02 24.24
CA PHE A 462 6.97 7.43 22.96
C PHE A 462 5.58 7.87 22.53
N ASP A 463 5.48 8.39 21.31
CA ASP A 463 4.22 8.68 20.64
C ASP A 463 3.80 7.51 19.73
N ASP A 464 2.70 6.86 20.09
CA ASP A 464 1.94 5.93 19.27
C ASP A 464 0.48 6.40 19.15
N SER A 465 0.26 7.70 18.93
CA SER A 465 -1.07 8.28 18.72
C SER A 465 -1.88 7.64 17.58
N LYS A 466 -1.22 6.90 16.67
CA LYS A 466 -1.86 6.07 15.63
C LYS A 466 -2.45 4.75 16.16
N GLY A 467 -2.15 4.35 17.39
CA GLY A 467 -2.75 3.22 18.14
C GLY A 467 -4.22 3.45 18.49
N THR A 468 -5.07 3.59 17.47
CA THR A 468 -6.51 3.96 17.59
C THR A 468 -7.46 2.78 17.81
N ASN A 469 -6.91 1.57 17.99
CA ASN A 469 -7.65 0.35 18.28
C ASN A 469 -6.85 -0.53 19.25
N VAL A 470 -7.55 -1.45 19.93
CA VAL A 470 -6.99 -2.34 20.96
C VAL A 470 -5.83 -3.18 20.42
N GLY A 471 -5.98 -3.75 19.21
CA GLY A 471 -4.95 -4.61 18.62
C GLY A 471 -3.62 -3.90 18.32
N ALA A 472 -3.67 -2.62 17.92
CA ALA A 472 -2.48 -1.79 17.74
C ALA A 472 -1.75 -1.57 19.07
N THR A 473 -2.51 -1.20 20.11
CA THR A 473 -1.97 -0.94 21.45
C THR A 473 -1.38 -2.20 22.09
N VAL A 474 -2.05 -3.35 22.00
CA VAL A 474 -1.49 -4.65 22.42
C VAL A 474 -0.13 -4.91 21.76
N ALA A 475 0.00 -4.65 20.46
CA ALA A 475 1.25 -4.84 19.72
C ALA A 475 2.35 -3.85 20.16
N ALA A 476 2.01 -2.58 20.42
CA ALA A 476 2.94 -1.57 20.92
C ALA A 476 3.47 -1.92 22.32
N ILE A 477 2.59 -2.29 23.25
CA ILE A 477 2.93 -2.68 24.63
C ILE A 477 3.83 -3.91 24.62
N THR A 478 3.46 -4.95 23.86
CA THR A 478 4.22 -6.21 23.80
C THR A 478 5.59 -6.00 23.15
N GLY A 479 5.67 -5.19 22.10
CA GLY A 479 6.93 -4.89 21.42
C GLY A 479 7.89 -4.07 22.29
N LEU A 480 7.47 -2.87 22.68
CA LEU A 480 8.30 -1.95 23.47
C LEU A 480 8.62 -2.53 24.86
N GLY A 481 7.64 -3.19 25.49
CA GLY A 481 7.82 -3.81 26.81
C GLY A 481 8.78 -5.00 26.81
N ALA A 482 8.94 -5.71 25.68
CA ALA A 482 9.96 -6.74 25.52
C ALA A 482 11.35 -6.13 25.23
N ASP A 483 11.43 -5.15 24.33
CA ASP A 483 12.70 -4.45 24.01
C ASP A 483 13.30 -3.69 25.22
N ARG A 484 12.46 -3.24 26.16
CA ARG A 484 12.86 -2.45 27.34
C ARG A 484 13.06 -3.27 28.63
N ALA A 485 12.78 -4.57 28.63
CA ALA A 485 12.90 -5.40 29.83
C ALA A 485 14.34 -5.33 30.43
N PRO A 486 14.51 -5.11 31.75
CA PRO A 486 13.51 -5.21 32.82
C PRO A 486 12.79 -3.89 33.20
N ALA A 487 12.99 -2.81 32.46
CA ALA A 487 12.24 -1.57 32.67
C ALA A 487 10.77 -1.72 32.28
N ARG A 488 9.92 -0.82 32.79
CA ARG A 488 8.46 -0.86 32.63
C ARG A 488 7.92 0.33 31.86
N LEU A 489 6.67 0.20 31.44
CA LEU A 489 5.93 1.23 30.70
C LEU A 489 4.93 1.95 31.62
N VAL A 490 4.85 3.28 31.53
CA VAL A 490 3.71 4.05 32.04
C VAL A 490 2.85 4.44 30.84
N LEU A 491 1.59 4.03 30.84
CA LEU A 491 0.75 4.09 29.64
C LEU A 491 -0.32 5.16 29.74
N ILE A 492 -0.63 5.80 28.63
CA ILE A 492 -1.77 6.71 28.49
C ILE A 492 -2.77 6.07 27.52
N LEU A 493 -3.93 5.68 28.04
CA LEU A 493 -5.02 5.00 27.32
C LEU A 493 -6.28 5.86 27.28
N GLY A 494 -7.11 5.68 26.24
CA GLY A 494 -8.46 6.22 26.18
C GLY A 494 -8.73 7.25 25.08
N GLY A 495 -10.00 7.68 25.03
CA GLY A 495 -10.61 8.40 23.91
C GLY A 495 -11.99 7.80 23.56
N ASP A 496 -12.32 7.81 22.26
CA ASP A 496 -13.50 7.14 21.69
C ASP A 496 -13.18 5.69 21.26
N GLY A 497 -13.74 4.72 21.99
CA GLY A 497 -13.49 3.29 21.84
C GLY A 497 -14.27 2.60 20.73
N LYS A 498 -15.27 3.26 20.11
CA LYS A 498 -16.10 2.71 19.01
C LYS A 498 -16.76 1.34 19.31
N GLY A 499 -17.00 1.00 20.57
CA GLY A 499 -17.58 -0.28 20.98
C GLY A 499 -16.66 -1.50 20.82
N GLN A 500 -15.34 -1.32 20.86
CA GLN A 500 -14.37 -2.42 20.94
C GLN A 500 -14.38 -3.12 22.31
N ASP A 501 -14.03 -4.40 22.35
CA ASP A 501 -13.66 -5.11 23.57
C ASP A 501 -12.23 -4.75 24.03
N PHE A 502 -12.09 -4.22 25.25
CA PHE A 502 -10.82 -3.82 25.86
C PHE A 502 -10.11 -4.92 26.66
N ALA A 503 -10.76 -6.07 26.92
CA ALA A 503 -10.16 -7.17 27.68
C ALA A 503 -8.78 -7.65 27.17
N PRO A 504 -8.46 -7.67 25.85
CA PRO A 504 -7.14 -8.03 25.36
C PRO A 504 -5.98 -7.13 25.82
N LEU A 505 -6.25 -5.95 26.40
CA LEU A 505 -5.23 -5.09 26.99
C LEU A 505 -4.66 -5.66 28.31
N SER A 506 -5.41 -6.51 29.02
CA SER A 506 -5.05 -6.92 30.39
C SER A 506 -3.71 -7.67 30.45
N GLU A 507 -3.51 -8.76 29.71
CA GLU A 507 -2.26 -9.54 29.78
C GLU A 507 -0.99 -8.70 29.46
N PRO A 508 -0.94 -7.90 28.37
CA PRO A 508 0.22 -7.03 28.11
C PRO A 508 0.47 -6.02 29.22
N LEU A 509 -0.58 -5.42 29.80
CA LEU A 509 -0.47 -4.44 30.88
C LEU A 509 0.04 -5.09 32.17
N GLN A 510 -0.53 -6.23 32.58
CA GLN A 510 -0.04 -7.00 33.74
C GLN A 510 1.46 -7.32 33.64
N ARG A 511 1.95 -7.61 32.43
CA ARG A 511 3.33 -8.04 32.17
C ARG A 511 4.33 -6.88 32.11
N HIS A 512 3.94 -5.72 31.56
CA HIS A 512 4.87 -4.63 31.23
C HIS A 512 4.57 -3.28 31.91
N ALA A 513 3.36 -3.05 32.44
CA ALA A 513 2.99 -1.76 33.01
C ALA A 513 3.62 -1.49 34.38
N ARG A 514 3.99 -0.24 34.62
CA ARG A 514 4.20 0.35 35.94
C ARG A 514 2.95 1.06 36.45
N ALA A 515 2.27 1.79 35.58
CA ALA A 515 1.06 2.57 35.89
C ALA A 515 0.28 2.88 34.59
N VAL A 516 -1.00 3.22 34.71
CA VAL A 516 -1.89 3.52 33.58
C VAL A 516 -2.70 4.79 33.87
N ALA A 517 -2.58 5.79 32.99
CA ALA A 517 -3.44 6.96 32.96
C ALA A 517 -4.59 6.74 31.96
N LEU A 518 -5.82 6.99 32.39
CA LEU A 518 -7.02 6.88 31.57
C LEU A 518 -7.59 8.27 31.24
N ILE A 519 -7.89 8.52 29.97
CA ILE A 519 -8.45 9.79 29.47
C ILE A 519 -9.65 9.56 28.54
N GLY A 520 -10.44 10.61 28.30
CA GLY A 520 -11.49 10.61 27.26
C GLY A 520 -12.75 9.80 27.61
N ARG A 521 -13.62 9.65 26.61
CA ARG A 521 -15.00 9.15 26.77
C ARG A 521 -15.07 7.77 27.41
N ASP A 522 -14.29 6.82 26.90
CA ASP A 522 -14.41 5.40 27.24
C ASP A 522 -13.42 4.93 28.31
N ALA A 523 -12.78 5.87 29.01
CA ALA A 523 -11.89 5.58 30.15
C ALA A 523 -12.50 4.58 31.15
N ALA A 524 -13.78 4.77 31.52
CA ALA A 524 -14.48 3.88 32.45
C ALA A 524 -14.74 2.46 31.90
N GLN A 525 -14.84 2.31 30.57
CA GLN A 525 -14.97 1.00 29.93
C GLN A 525 -13.63 0.25 29.91
N ILE A 526 -12.52 0.98 29.71
CA ILE A 526 -11.17 0.44 29.79
C ILE A 526 -10.89 -0.05 31.22
N ASP A 527 -11.14 0.79 32.24
CA ASP A 527 -10.95 0.42 33.65
C ASP A 527 -11.79 -0.79 34.06
N ALA A 528 -13.05 -0.88 33.61
CA ALA A 528 -13.89 -2.05 33.84
C ALA A 528 -13.32 -3.35 33.24
N ALA A 529 -12.47 -3.27 32.22
CA ALA A 529 -11.85 -4.41 31.54
C ALA A 529 -10.45 -4.79 32.08
N ILE A 530 -9.70 -3.85 32.70
CA ILE A 530 -8.31 -4.06 33.15
C ILE A 530 -8.09 -3.82 34.64
N GLY A 531 -8.93 -3.00 35.29
CA GLY A 531 -8.66 -2.40 36.59
C GLY A 531 -8.58 -3.42 37.73
N ALA A 532 -9.40 -4.48 37.69
CA ALA A 532 -9.34 -5.56 38.67
C ALA A 532 -7.98 -6.30 38.66
N ASP A 533 -7.53 -6.70 37.46
CA ASP A 533 -6.28 -7.42 37.27
C ASP A 533 -5.05 -6.56 37.61
N LEU A 534 -5.11 -5.25 37.27
CA LEU A 534 -4.05 -4.30 37.61
C LEU A 534 -4.01 -3.97 39.12
N ALA A 535 -5.17 -3.91 39.78
CA ALA A 535 -5.26 -3.72 41.22
C ALA A 535 -4.68 -4.91 42.01
N GLU A 536 -4.87 -6.16 41.55
CA GLU A 536 -4.26 -7.35 42.16
C GLU A 536 -2.72 -7.28 42.13
N LEU A 537 -2.14 -6.72 41.07
CA LEU A 537 -0.69 -6.51 40.93
C LEU A 537 -0.18 -5.22 41.61
N GLY A 538 -1.06 -4.38 42.15
CA GLY A 538 -0.72 -3.08 42.73
C GLY A 538 -0.23 -2.04 41.71
N THR A 539 -0.61 -2.19 40.44
CA THR A 539 -0.32 -1.24 39.36
C THR A 539 -1.27 -0.04 39.47
N PRO A 540 -0.79 1.20 39.67
CA PRO A 540 -1.66 2.37 39.77
C PRO A 540 -2.42 2.64 38.48
N VAL A 541 -3.72 2.89 38.61
CA VAL A 541 -4.61 3.37 37.54
C VAL A 541 -5.27 4.66 38.02
N ASP A 542 -5.33 5.68 37.17
CA ASP A 542 -5.90 6.98 37.53
C ASP A 542 -6.62 7.63 36.33
N TYR A 543 -7.58 8.51 36.60
CA TYR A 543 -8.44 9.17 35.61
C TYR A 543 -8.06 10.64 35.48
N LEU A 544 -7.55 11.03 34.30
CA LEU A 544 -7.03 12.37 34.06
C LEU A 544 -7.94 13.14 33.07
N PRO A 545 -8.22 14.44 33.32
CA PRO A 545 -9.17 15.19 32.49
C PRO A 545 -8.61 15.60 31.12
N THR A 546 -7.28 15.65 30.98
CA THR A 546 -6.60 16.06 29.75
C THR A 546 -5.33 15.24 29.51
N LEU A 547 -4.83 15.24 28.28
CA LEU A 547 -3.60 14.53 27.90
C LEU A 547 -2.36 15.16 28.53
N GLU A 548 -2.36 16.47 28.75
CA GLU A 548 -1.30 17.19 29.45
C GLU A 548 -1.20 16.70 30.91
N ALA A 549 -2.35 16.64 31.61
CA ALA A 549 -2.44 16.11 32.96
C ALA A 549 -2.00 14.62 33.03
N ALA A 550 -2.39 13.81 32.05
CA ALA A 550 -1.96 12.41 31.93
C ALA A 550 -0.44 12.27 31.72
N THR A 551 0.16 13.13 30.90
CA THR A 551 1.60 13.11 30.60
C THR A 551 2.43 13.55 31.81
N ALA A 552 2.02 14.62 32.49
CA ALA A 552 2.66 15.07 33.73
C ALA A 552 2.53 14.04 34.87
N TRP A 553 1.36 13.41 35.02
CA TRP A 553 1.14 12.30 35.97
C TRP A 553 2.01 11.09 35.61
N ALA A 554 2.10 10.73 34.32
CA ALA A 554 2.88 9.59 33.86
C ALA A 554 4.37 9.73 34.17
N LEU A 555 4.95 10.92 33.96
CA LEU A 555 6.31 11.25 34.37
C LEU A 555 6.50 11.13 35.90
N GLY A 556 5.48 11.48 36.69
CA GLY A 556 5.49 11.34 38.15
C GLY A 556 5.45 9.89 38.65
N GLN A 557 4.88 8.96 37.87
CA GLN A 557 4.85 7.53 38.19
C GLN A 557 6.08 6.76 37.69
N ALA A 558 6.72 7.24 36.63
CA ALA A 558 7.89 6.61 36.01
C ALA A 558 9.14 6.66 36.91
N ARG A 559 10.09 5.74 36.66
CA ARG A 559 11.42 5.76 37.26
C ARG A 559 12.48 5.87 36.17
N PRO A 560 13.71 6.35 36.46
CA PRO A 560 14.79 6.37 35.49
C PRO A 560 15.00 4.98 34.86
N GLY A 561 15.00 4.92 33.54
CA GLY A 561 15.04 3.71 32.72
C GLY A 561 13.67 3.21 32.21
N ASP A 562 12.56 3.58 32.86
CA ASP A 562 11.21 3.30 32.36
C ASP A 562 10.86 4.18 31.13
N SER A 563 9.71 3.92 30.51
CA SER A 563 9.24 4.70 29.36
C SER A 563 7.77 5.10 29.49
N VAL A 564 7.41 6.31 29.05
CA VAL A 564 6.02 6.75 28.91
C VAL A 564 5.55 6.45 27.48
N LEU A 565 4.42 5.76 27.33
CA LEU A 565 3.85 5.40 26.03
C LEU A 565 2.42 5.95 25.89
N LEU A 566 2.23 6.87 24.94
CA LEU A 566 0.90 7.23 24.45
C LEU A 566 0.49 6.25 23.35
N SER A 567 -0.24 5.18 23.71
CA SER A 567 -0.85 4.24 22.76
C SER A 567 -2.32 4.03 23.16
N PRO A 568 -3.24 4.85 22.66
CA PRO A 568 -4.50 5.10 23.36
C PRO A 568 -5.59 4.02 23.26
N ALA A 569 -5.44 2.99 22.42
CA ALA A 569 -6.46 2.02 22.03
C ALA A 569 -7.77 2.59 21.42
N CYS A 570 -7.88 3.92 21.32
CA CYS A 570 -9.10 4.66 20.98
C CYS A 570 -8.84 5.73 19.91
N ALA A 571 -9.89 6.05 19.15
CA ALA A 571 -9.92 7.24 18.31
C ALA A 571 -9.87 8.52 19.16
N SER A 572 -9.44 9.61 18.54
CA SER A 572 -9.17 10.89 19.23
C SER A 572 -10.33 11.88 19.17
N LEU A 573 -11.44 11.55 18.49
CA LEU A 573 -12.45 12.52 18.03
C LEU A 573 -13.36 13.07 19.16
N ASP A 574 -13.26 12.50 20.36
CA ASP A 574 -13.93 12.98 21.57
C ASP A 574 -13.21 14.17 22.21
N MET A 575 -11.88 14.28 22.06
CA MET A 575 -11.04 15.31 22.67
C MET A 575 -10.21 16.14 21.66
N PHE A 576 -9.97 15.65 20.44
CA PHE A 576 -9.03 16.22 19.48
C PHE A 576 -9.60 16.23 18.05
N ARG A 577 -9.05 17.11 17.18
CA ARG A 577 -9.47 17.21 15.76
C ARG A 577 -9.21 15.93 14.97
N ASN A 578 -8.09 15.27 15.23
CA ASN A 578 -7.62 14.03 14.61
C ASN A 578 -6.45 13.46 15.46
N TYR A 579 -5.86 12.33 15.04
CA TYR A 579 -4.75 11.72 15.79
C TYR A 579 -3.46 12.56 15.75
N ALA A 580 -3.23 13.35 14.69
CA ALA A 580 -2.07 14.23 14.58
C ALA A 580 -2.14 15.36 15.63
N HIS A 581 -3.31 15.97 15.84
CA HIS A 581 -3.52 16.94 16.91
C HIS A 581 -3.29 16.34 18.31
N ARG A 582 -3.57 15.05 18.50
CA ARG A 582 -3.28 14.35 19.76
C ARG A 582 -1.77 14.17 19.95
N ALA A 583 -1.04 13.81 18.90
CA ALA A 583 0.43 13.78 18.90
C ALA A 583 1.05 15.16 19.14
N GLU A 584 0.57 16.20 18.45
CA GLU A 584 0.98 17.61 18.64
C GLU A 584 0.88 18.02 20.12
N VAL A 585 -0.24 17.75 20.78
CA VAL A 585 -0.45 18.05 22.20
C VAL A 585 0.49 17.26 23.11
N PHE A 586 0.68 15.97 22.85
CA PHE A 586 1.61 15.13 23.62
C PHE A 586 3.06 15.63 23.52
N VAL A 587 3.56 15.84 22.29
CA VAL A 587 4.92 16.33 22.04
C VAL A 587 5.14 17.71 22.64
N ALA A 588 4.16 18.61 22.53
CA ALA A 588 4.22 19.94 23.13
C ALA A 588 4.29 19.88 24.67
N GLU A 589 3.54 18.98 25.31
CA GLU A 589 3.62 18.80 26.76
C GLU A 589 4.95 18.17 27.20
N VAL A 590 5.48 17.19 26.47
CA VAL A 590 6.81 16.62 26.75
C VAL A 590 7.89 17.69 26.65
N GLN A 591 7.85 18.56 25.64
CA GLN A 591 8.75 19.72 25.57
C GLN A 591 8.57 20.67 26.77
N ARG A 592 7.33 21.00 27.13
CA ARG A 592 7.01 21.87 28.28
C ARG A 592 7.58 21.32 29.59
N LEU A 593 7.43 20.01 29.83
CA LEU A 593 7.95 19.31 31.00
C LEU A 593 9.49 19.23 31.00
N ALA A 594 10.11 19.10 29.83
CA ALA A 594 11.57 19.14 29.69
C ALA A 594 12.12 20.54 30.02
N ASP A 595 11.51 21.59 29.48
CA ASP A 595 11.87 22.99 29.74
C ASP A 595 11.75 23.32 31.24
N GLU A 596 10.67 22.89 31.91
CA GLU A 596 10.47 23.06 33.35
C GLU A 596 11.54 22.39 34.22
N ARG A 597 12.16 21.30 33.73
CA ARG A 597 13.23 20.57 34.42
C ARG A 597 14.64 20.92 33.92
N GLY A 598 14.75 21.82 32.94
CA GLY A 598 16.03 22.20 32.34
C GLY A 598 16.69 21.08 31.50
N ALA A 599 15.88 20.13 31.01
CA ALA A 599 16.32 19.10 30.07
C ALA A 599 16.25 19.63 28.62
N THR A 600 16.94 18.95 27.70
CA THR A 600 16.82 19.15 26.25
C THR A 600 16.48 17.81 25.64
N LEU A 601 15.42 17.75 24.82
CA LEU A 601 14.93 16.52 24.19
C LEU A 601 15.90 15.96 23.14
#